data_AF-A0A9E4B3M4-F1
#
_entry.id   AF-A0A9E4B3M4-F1
#
_cell.length_a   1.000
_cell.length_b   1.000
_cell.length_c   1.000
_cell.angle_alpha   90.00
_cell.angle_beta   90.00
_cell.angle_gamma   90.00
#
_symmetry.space_group_name_H-M   'P 1'
#
loop_
_entity.id
_entity.type
_entity.pdbx_description
1 polymer ?
#
loop_
_entity_poly.entity_id
_entity_poly.type
_entity_poly.pdbx_seq_one_letter_code
_entity_poly.pdbx_strand_id
1 'polypeptide(L)'
;MKHRVPIGPVLVLAAVLAASCADTSGPDGASCPPDMFPGRWGRQQLAPQTGTACEVGAAGAYRLTAPASDRPARYLLAVVNAAPDPAADARQLRLEIASSPGAGVSTAVASRAAVSAGRGPAVGLAPDPRTGTAGAAELAFRAAARETLAEVRPVPVSQRLDAGPGAGAGAVHRRERPVEGETVVFNNAVDSSFRIDCNSQEQITAVVRAVGENVALAEDVEAAGEMSADAYRRILEVADDVIFPLDTAYFGPPGDWDGNGVVWMLFTPAVNRVTPRGNAFRVFGWFSPSDLADRAGCPASNQGEVLYTLAADRTGRFADPAPAGLTEARTPALIAHELMHLMSAQQRLSGPGDFSFDDLEFPWLSEGLAHSAEAAAGMAVAGQFPATDLRFVDLFGSGEFRHFHLNNFSRASFFLQATAPRALGTAEGLEPGGLASLEMRGFAWLFLRWVADHRSPAGPGLLGGPAEEELFRRLSTGGPGRLRGIANMESAVTALAGENVYWEDLMAGWALAPPGDGLARSESQTEPVDDWHLPTFDLRDIFGGLNDSENGFPPFYDPWPLASDSVDLGGEVDLSLRFDLPPGAARYVVLEGGPHGAIRLDLTARGEARAPKGLRLLWLRVY
;
A
#
# COMPACT_ATOMS: atom_id res chain seq x y z
N MET A 1 55.84 -0.90 42.86
CA MET A 1 57.14 -0.77 42.16
C MET A 1 56.83 -0.67 40.66
N LYS A 2 56.87 0.53 40.08
CA LYS A 2 57.98 1.07 39.26
C LYS A 2 58.22 0.18 38.02
N HIS A 3 58.01 0.60 36.76
CA HIS A 3 58.31 1.90 36.15
C HIS A 3 57.39 2.24 34.95
N ARG A 4 56.94 3.50 34.89
CA ARG A 4 56.59 4.26 33.68
C ARG A 4 57.81 5.12 33.30
N VAL A 5 58.06 5.31 32.00
CA VAL A 5 58.81 6.45 31.43
C VAL A 5 58.11 6.86 30.11
N PRO A 6 57.96 8.18 29.80
CA PRO A 6 57.09 8.69 28.74
C PRO A 6 57.87 9.07 27.46
N ILE A 7 57.19 9.18 26.32
CA ILE A 7 57.72 9.83 25.11
C ILE A 7 56.69 10.85 24.61
N GLY A 8 57.08 12.13 24.64
CA GLY A 8 56.38 13.27 24.06
C GLY A 8 56.69 13.44 22.55
N PRO A 9 56.10 14.45 21.90
CA PRO A 9 55.88 14.47 20.46
C PRO A 9 57.13 14.90 19.68
N VAL A 10 57.38 14.23 18.56
CA VAL A 10 58.37 14.67 17.56
C VAL A 10 57.64 15.44 16.47
N LEU A 11 57.94 16.74 16.40
CA LEU A 11 57.65 17.63 15.30
C LEU A 11 58.55 17.23 14.12
N VAL A 12 57.99 16.84 12.97
CA VAL A 12 58.72 16.82 11.69
C VAL A 12 58.01 17.73 10.71
N LEU A 13 58.63 18.87 10.49
CA LEU A 13 58.39 19.79 9.39
C LEU A 13 58.91 19.11 8.11
N ALA A 14 58.04 18.83 7.13
CA ALA A 14 58.45 18.44 5.78
C ALA A 14 57.69 19.31 4.77
N ALA A 15 58.47 19.94 3.90
CA ALA A 15 58.09 21.04 3.04
C ALA A 15 57.12 20.64 1.93
N VAL A 16 56.24 21.58 1.62
CA VAL A 16 55.38 21.64 0.43
C VAL A 16 56.25 21.78 -0.82
N LEU A 17 56.03 20.90 -1.80
CA LEU A 17 56.31 21.13 -3.21
C LEU A 17 55.20 20.45 -4.03
N ALA A 18 54.52 21.25 -4.83
CA ALA A 18 53.33 20.92 -5.60
C ALA A 18 53.64 20.29 -6.97
N ALA A 19 52.78 19.35 -7.40
CA ALA A 19 52.38 19.00 -8.78
C ALA A 19 51.14 18.07 -8.66
N SER A 20 49.89 18.51 -8.84
CA SER A 20 49.12 18.68 -10.10
C SER A 20 49.09 17.39 -10.97
N CYS A 21 47.98 16.75 -11.37
CA CYS A 21 46.55 17.05 -11.38
C CYS A 21 45.76 15.74 -11.28
N ALA A 22 44.67 15.72 -10.51
CA ALA A 22 43.46 14.97 -10.85
C ALA A 22 42.32 15.89 -10.45
N ASP A 23 41.67 16.45 -11.46
CA ASP A 23 40.64 17.48 -11.32
C ASP A 23 39.41 16.88 -10.61
N THR A 24 39.23 17.20 -9.33
CA THR A 24 38.02 16.91 -8.55
C THR A 24 37.04 18.08 -8.58
N SER A 25 37.19 19.05 -9.49
CA SER A 25 36.32 20.21 -9.56
C SER A 25 35.03 19.94 -10.36
N GLY A 26 34.13 19.14 -9.78
CA GLY A 26 32.70 19.43 -9.92
C GLY A 26 32.35 20.48 -8.87
N PRO A 27 31.44 21.45 -9.13
CA PRO A 27 31.15 22.48 -8.15
C PRO A 27 30.52 21.84 -6.90
N ASP A 28 31.26 21.90 -5.79
CA ASP A 28 30.75 21.66 -4.46
C ASP A 28 29.62 22.66 -4.14
N GLY A 29 28.50 22.14 -3.64
CA GLY A 29 27.52 22.91 -2.87
C GLY A 29 26.37 23.55 -3.64
N ALA A 30 25.24 22.84 -3.72
CA ALA A 30 23.91 23.45 -3.70
C ALA A 30 22.87 22.43 -3.21
N SER A 31 22.52 22.49 -1.93
CA SER A 31 21.26 21.91 -1.42
C SER A 31 20.09 22.82 -1.84
N CYS A 32 18.90 22.28 -2.13
CA CYS A 32 17.70 23.12 -2.20
C CYS A 32 17.49 23.69 -0.78
N PRO A 33 17.50 25.02 -0.55
CA PRO A 33 17.31 25.56 0.79
C PRO A 33 15.85 25.26 1.26
N PRO A 34 15.65 24.82 2.53
CA PRO A 34 14.37 24.32 3.03
C PRO A 34 13.26 25.38 3.23
N ASP A 35 13.56 26.68 3.04
CA ASP A 35 12.64 27.77 3.37
C ASP A 35 12.27 28.58 2.12
N MET A 36 11.25 28.17 1.35
CA MET A 36 10.64 29.10 0.39
C MET A 36 9.16 28.84 0.05
N PHE A 37 8.27 29.38 0.88
CA PHE A 37 6.88 29.73 0.52
C PHE A 37 6.57 31.17 1.01
N PRO A 38 5.53 31.87 0.49
CA PRO A 38 5.12 32.04 -0.91
C PRO A 38 5.33 33.52 -1.32
N GLY A 39 5.88 33.76 -2.52
CA GLY A 39 5.75 35.08 -3.14
C GLY A 39 6.94 35.55 -3.96
N ARG A 40 6.71 35.63 -5.28
CA ARG A 40 7.47 36.31 -6.33
C ARG A 40 8.49 35.46 -7.11
N TRP A 41 8.05 35.17 -8.33
CA TRP A 41 8.78 34.96 -9.59
C TRP A 41 10.30 35.16 -9.58
N GLY A 42 11.04 34.11 -9.94
CA GLY A 42 12.43 34.18 -10.37
C GLY A 42 12.82 32.94 -11.17
N ARG A 43 13.59 33.09 -12.26
CA ARG A 43 14.31 31.95 -12.87
C ARG A 43 15.30 31.46 -11.83
N GLN A 44 15.18 30.23 -11.37
CA GLN A 44 16.20 29.61 -10.51
C GLN A 44 17.01 28.63 -11.36
N GLN A 45 18.34 28.82 -11.36
CA GLN A 45 19.29 27.86 -11.90
C GLN A 45 19.68 26.95 -10.74
N LEU A 46 19.04 25.80 -10.64
CA LEU A 46 19.34 24.78 -9.65
C LEU A 46 20.37 23.82 -10.26
N ALA A 47 21.50 23.59 -9.59
CA ALA A 47 22.45 22.54 -9.91
C ALA A 47 22.16 21.35 -8.97
N PRO A 48 21.18 20.47 -9.28
CA PRO A 48 20.77 19.42 -8.37
C PRO A 48 21.93 18.44 -8.12
N GLN A 49 22.14 18.08 -6.86
CA GLN A 49 22.99 16.95 -6.52
C GLN A 49 22.25 15.64 -6.81
N THR A 50 22.99 14.54 -6.78
CA THR A 50 22.43 13.20 -6.69
C THR A 50 21.46 13.12 -5.50
N GLY A 51 20.21 12.69 -5.72
CA GLY A 51 19.19 12.61 -4.66
C GLY A 51 18.49 13.92 -4.30
N THR A 52 18.68 14.99 -5.08
CA THR A 52 18.05 16.28 -4.79
C THR A 52 16.60 16.34 -5.30
N ALA A 53 15.63 16.21 -4.39
CA ALA A 53 14.25 16.62 -4.61
C ALA A 53 14.16 18.14 -4.45
N CYS A 54 13.96 18.89 -5.54
CA CYS A 54 13.63 20.31 -5.42
C CYS A 54 12.11 20.50 -5.50
N GLU A 55 11.54 20.98 -4.41
CA GLU A 55 10.16 21.44 -4.35
C GLU A 55 10.05 22.80 -5.06
N VAL A 56 9.08 22.96 -5.97
CA VAL A 56 8.95 24.21 -6.71
C VAL A 56 7.58 24.84 -6.49
N GLY A 57 7.56 25.90 -5.69
CA GLY A 57 6.40 26.74 -5.41
C GLY A 57 5.91 27.55 -6.63
N ALA A 58 4.65 27.99 -6.57
CA ALA A 58 3.82 28.39 -7.69
C ALA A 58 4.33 29.55 -8.59
N ALA A 59 4.62 29.24 -9.88
CA ALA A 59 4.03 29.90 -11.07
C ALA A 59 4.57 29.37 -12.44
N GLY A 60 3.72 28.68 -13.20
CA GLY A 60 3.57 28.76 -14.67
C GLY A 60 4.60 28.10 -15.61
N ALA A 61 5.89 28.11 -15.28
CA ALA A 61 6.94 27.47 -16.07
C ALA A 61 8.16 27.21 -15.19
N TYR A 62 8.61 25.97 -15.10
CA TYR A 62 9.74 25.56 -14.28
C TYR A 62 10.94 25.28 -15.16
N ARG A 63 12.09 25.88 -14.85
CA ARG A 63 13.36 25.58 -15.52
C ARG A 63 14.33 24.95 -14.54
N LEU A 64 14.79 23.73 -14.81
CA LEU A 64 15.90 23.09 -14.10
C LEU A 64 17.10 22.96 -15.03
N THR A 65 18.33 23.09 -14.52
CA THR A 65 19.54 22.95 -15.33
C THR A 65 20.57 22.06 -14.63
N ALA A 66 20.68 20.80 -15.04
CA ALA A 66 21.75 19.94 -14.54
C ALA A 66 23.10 20.36 -15.14
N PRO A 67 24.20 20.30 -14.37
CA PRO A 67 25.53 20.62 -14.87
C PRO A 67 25.95 19.63 -15.97
N ALA A 68 26.88 20.07 -16.82
CA ALA A 68 27.50 19.18 -17.80
C ALA A 68 28.26 18.03 -17.11
N SER A 69 28.31 16.87 -17.77
CA SER A 69 29.07 15.70 -17.33
C SER A 69 29.99 15.24 -18.45
N ASP A 70 31.25 14.96 -18.11
CA ASP A 70 32.23 14.34 -18.99
C ASP A 70 32.19 12.79 -18.93
N ARG A 71 31.32 12.24 -18.07
CA ARG A 71 31.10 10.81 -17.91
C ARG A 71 29.67 10.41 -18.26
N PRO A 72 29.44 9.14 -18.63
CA PRO A 72 28.09 8.62 -18.73
C PRO A 72 27.34 8.81 -17.41
N ALA A 73 26.07 9.17 -17.51
CA ALA A 73 25.21 9.32 -16.35
C ALA A 73 23.80 8.79 -16.64
N ARG A 74 23.07 8.49 -15.57
CA ARG A 74 21.63 8.27 -15.63
C ARG A 74 20.90 9.06 -14.57
N TYR A 75 19.77 9.58 -14.99
CA TYR A 75 18.86 10.35 -14.18
C TYR A 75 17.46 9.75 -14.29
N LEU A 76 16.76 9.70 -13.17
CA LEU A 76 15.34 9.46 -13.08
C LEU A 76 14.65 10.80 -12.79
N LEU A 77 13.76 11.20 -13.68
CA LEU A 77 12.91 12.36 -13.52
C LEU A 77 11.48 11.90 -13.20
N ALA A 78 10.85 12.52 -12.20
CA ALA A 78 9.43 12.32 -11.90
C ALA A 78 8.70 13.67 -11.90
N VAL A 79 7.65 13.78 -12.71
CA VAL A 79 6.69 14.89 -12.63
C VAL A 79 5.50 14.40 -11.83
N VAL A 80 5.27 14.96 -10.65
CA VAL A 80 4.26 14.47 -9.70
C VAL A 80 3.20 15.53 -9.50
N ASN A 81 1.93 15.16 -9.65
CA ASN A 81 0.81 15.96 -9.18
C ASN A 81 0.37 15.36 -7.84
N ALA A 82 0.77 15.98 -6.73
CA ALA A 82 0.49 15.48 -5.38
C ALA A 82 -0.83 16.02 -4.81
N ALA A 83 -1.63 16.72 -5.61
CA ALA A 83 -2.90 17.29 -5.16
C ALA A 83 -3.91 16.20 -4.74
N PRO A 84 -4.72 16.44 -3.69
CA PRO A 84 -5.68 15.46 -3.18
C PRO A 84 -7.06 15.46 -3.88
N ASP A 85 -7.37 16.41 -4.79
CA ASP A 85 -8.70 16.54 -5.41
C ASP A 85 -8.67 16.36 -6.95
N PRO A 86 -9.26 15.28 -7.51
CA PRO A 86 -9.27 15.02 -8.96
C PRO A 86 -10.19 15.94 -9.77
N ALA A 87 -11.22 16.54 -9.18
CA ALA A 87 -12.22 17.32 -9.92
C ALA A 87 -11.68 18.71 -10.30
N ALA A 88 -10.72 19.23 -9.53
CA ALA A 88 -10.15 20.54 -9.73
C ALA A 88 -8.84 20.52 -10.54
N ASP A 89 -8.05 19.42 -10.54
CA ASP A 89 -6.61 19.51 -10.78
C ASP A 89 -5.99 18.54 -11.81
N ALA A 90 -6.78 17.86 -12.65
CA ALA A 90 -6.23 17.17 -13.83
C ALA A 90 -5.71 18.18 -14.84
N ARG A 91 -4.44 18.04 -15.29
CA ARG A 91 -3.78 19.06 -16.11
C ARG A 91 -3.03 18.50 -17.30
N GLN A 92 -3.16 19.20 -18.43
CA GLN A 92 -2.31 19.02 -19.59
C GLN A 92 -0.97 19.72 -19.35
N LEU A 93 0.08 18.94 -19.17
CA LEU A 93 1.45 19.39 -18.95
C LEU A 93 2.28 19.23 -20.22
N ARG A 94 3.31 20.07 -20.34
CA ARG A 94 4.39 19.90 -21.31
C ARG A 94 5.73 19.94 -20.60
N LEU A 95 6.54 18.92 -20.82
CA LEU A 95 7.92 18.85 -20.37
C LEU A 95 8.84 18.96 -21.60
N GLU A 96 9.66 20.00 -21.64
CA GLU A 96 10.70 20.19 -22.65
C GLU A 96 12.05 19.81 -22.05
N ILE A 97 12.84 19.03 -22.78
CA ILE A 97 14.14 18.50 -22.35
C ILE A 97 15.15 18.87 -23.42
N ALA A 98 16.20 19.61 -23.05
CA ALA A 98 17.25 20.01 -23.98
C ALA A 98 18.64 19.79 -23.42
N SER A 99 19.57 19.26 -24.21
CA SER A 99 21.00 19.15 -23.86
C SER A 99 21.87 19.24 -25.10
N SER A 100 23.09 19.76 -24.96
CA SER A 100 24.12 19.69 -26.00
C SER A 100 25.06 18.50 -25.75
N PRO A 101 25.83 18.05 -26.75
CA PRO A 101 26.91 17.08 -26.53
C PRO A 101 28.00 17.63 -25.60
N GLY A 102 28.65 16.75 -24.82
CA GLY A 102 29.79 17.11 -23.96
C GLY A 102 31.03 17.54 -24.75
N ALA A 103 31.91 18.33 -24.13
CA ALA A 103 33.15 18.79 -24.75
C ALA A 103 34.05 17.60 -25.16
N GLY A 104 34.39 17.49 -26.44
CA GLY A 104 35.25 16.42 -26.99
C GLY A 104 34.51 15.33 -27.78
N VAL A 105 33.17 15.36 -27.86
CA VAL A 105 32.40 14.48 -28.73
C VAL A 105 32.30 15.12 -30.12
N SER A 106 33.01 14.56 -31.10
CA SER A 106 32.82 14.93 -32.51
C SER A 106 31.46 14.42 -32.98
N THR A 107 30.59 15.33 -33.42
CA THR A 107 29.25 15.06 -33.95
C THR A 107 29.35 14.35 -35.30
N ALA A 108 29.53 13.03 -35.25
CA ALA A 108 29.32 12.15 -36.40
C ALA A 108 28.55 10.91 -35.96
N VAL A 109 27.34 11.09 -35.45
CA VAL A 109 26.35 10.01 -35.33
C VAL A 109 25.01 10.53 -35.82
N ALA A 110 24.43 9.75 -36.73
CA ALA A 110 23.19 10.04 -37.44
C ALA A 110 22.06 10.39 -36.47
N SER A 111 21.28 11.40 -36.85
CA SER A 111 19.95 11.67 -36.32
C SER A 111 19.11 10.40 -36.37
N ARG A 112 19.09 9.66 -35.26
CA ARG A 112 17.96 8.76 -35.00
C ARG A 112 16.76 9.66 -34.75
N ALA A 113 15.77 9.48 -35.60
CA ALA A 113 14.54 10.24 -35.62
C ALA A 113 13.98 10.42 -34.21
N ALA A 114 13.42 11.60 -33.96
CA ALA A 114 12.47 11.84 -32.90
C ALA A 114 11.60 10.59 -32.74
N VAL A 115 11.60 10.00 -31.54
CA VAL A 115 10.55 9.08 -31.16
C VAL A 115 9.27 9.87 -31.36
N SER A 116 8.51 9.50 -32.39
CA SER A 116 7.20 10.09 -32.56
C SER A 116 6.49 9.90 -31.23
N ALA A 117 5.83 10.94 -30.72
CA ALA A 117 4.63 10.74 -29.92
C ALA A 117 3.60 10.03 -30.81
N GLY A 118 3.92 8.79 -31.17
CA GLY A 118 3.00 7.87 -31.77
C GLY A 118 2.02 7.63 -30.66
N ARG A 119 0.75 7.93 -30.93
CA ARG A 119 -0.28 7.00 -30.48
C ARG A 119 0.26 5.63 -30.88
N GLY A 120 0.84 4.90 -29.93
CA GLY A 120 1.07 3.48 -30.14
C GLY A 120 -0.24 2.91 -30.67
N PRO A 121 -0.23 1.85 -31.48
CA PRO A 121 -1.45 1.08 -31.62
C PRO A 121 -1.96 0.89 -30.19
N ALA A 122 -3.21 1.27 -29.94
CA ALA A 122 -3.89 0.78 -28.77
C ALA A 122 -3.93 -0.74 -28.96
N VAL A 123 -2.83 -1.41 -28.62
CA VAL A 123 -2.88 -2.79 -28.19
C VAL A 123 -3.69 -2.62 -26.93
N GLY A 124 -4.99 -2.83 -27.06
CA GLY A 124 -5.88 -2.97 -25.94
C GLY A 124 -5.40 -4.18 -25.17
N LEU A 125 -4.34 -4.01 -24.38
CA LEU A 125 -4.18 -4.70 -23.13
C LEU A 125 -5.24 -4.07 -22.23
N ALA A 126 -6.49 -4.38 -22.53
CA ALA A 126 -7.47 -4.39 -21.47
C ALA A 126 -6.85 -5.33 -20.44
N PRO A 127 -6.59 -4.89 -19.18
CA PRO A 127 -6.43 -5.87 -18.11
C PRO A 127 -7.58 -6.85 -18.28
N ASP A 128 -7.33 -8.16 -18.18
CA ASP A 128 -8.42 -9.12 -18.30
C ASP A 128 -9.55 -8.59 -17.40
N PRO A 129 -10.70 -8.16 -17.96
CA PRO A 129 -11.73 -7.50 -17.17
C PRO A 129 -12.28 -8.42 -16.07
N ARG A 130 -11.87 -9.70 -16.06
CA ARG A 130 -12.24 -10.74 -15.13
C ARG A 130 -11.30 -10.88 -13.92
N THR A 131 -10.09 -10.31 -13.90
CA THR A 131 -9.22 -10.31 -12.69
C THR A 131 -9.47 -9.09 -11.80
N GLY A 132 -9.78 -7.93 -12.38
CA GLY A 132 -10.11 -6.69 -11.66
C GLY A 132 -11.41 -6.72 -10.82
N THR A 133 -12.23 -7.75 -10.95
CA THR A 133 -13.60 -7.79 -10.43
C THR A 133 -13.76 -8.32 -8.99
N ALA A 134 -12.78 -9.03 -8.42
CA ALA A 134 -12.80 -9.45 -7.01
C ALA A 134 -12.63 -8.28 -6.04
N GLY A 135 -11.51 -7.55 -6.17
CA GLY A 135 -11.26 -6.38 -5.32
C GLY A 135 -12.32 -5.30 -5.50
N ALA A 136 -12.98 -5.31 -6.67
CA ALA A 136 -14.02 -4.36 -7.05
C ALA A 136 -15.27 -4.65 -6.27
N ALA A 137 -15.67 -5.93 -6.24
CA ALA A 137 -16.81 -6.39 -5.48
C ALA A 137 -16.63 -6.08 -3.99
N GLU A 138 -15.43 -6.27 -3.44
CA GLU A 138 -15.16 -5.97 -2.03
C GLU A 138 -15.12 -4.47 -1.73
N LEU A 139 -14.45 -3.65 -2.54
CA LEU A 139 -14.48 -2.18 -2.35
C LEU A 139 -15.91 -1.62 -2.47
N ALA A 140 -16.68 -2.16 -3.43
CA ALA A 140 -18.10 -1.87 -3.59
C ALA A 140 -18.90 -2.30 -2.36
N PHE A 141 -18.60 -3.47 -1.80
CA PHE A 141 -19.21 -3.95 -0.56
C PHE A 141 -18.91 -3.00 0.61
N ARG A 142 -17.65 -2.57 0.81
CA ARG A 142 -17.29 -1.61 1.87
C ARG A 142 -17.99 -0.26 1.70
N ALA A 143 -18.02 0.27 0.48
CA ALA A 143 -18.70 1.54 0.19
C ALA A 143 -20.23 1.41 0.41
N ALA A 144 -20.84 0.33 -0.08
CA ALA A 144 -22.26 0.08 0.07
C ALA A 144 -22.67 -0.24 1.51
N ALA A 145 -21.79 -0.85 2.31
CA ALA A 145 -22.05 -1.14 3.71
C ALA A 145 -22.27 0.15 4.51
N ARG A 146 -21.44 1.18 4.26
CA ARG A 146 -21.60 2.49 4.89
C ARG A 146 -22.93 3.16 4.52
N GLU A 147 -23.28 3.13 3.23
CA GLU A 147 -24.56 3.67 2.75
C GLU A 147 -25.76 2.93 3.35
N THR A 148 -25.70 1.59 3.37
CA THR A 148 -26.79 0.73 3.86
C THR A 148 -26.99 0.88 5.37
N LEU A 149 -25.91 1.11 6.10
CA LEU A 149 -25.91 1.20 7.57
C LEU A 149 -25.94 2.64 8.09
N ALA A 150 -26.08 3.66 7.23
CA ALA A 150 -26.01 5.07 7.62
C ALA A 150 -27.04 5.46 8.72
N GLU A 151 -28.24 4.87 8.66
CA GLU A 151 -29.33 5.08 9.64
C GLU A 151 -29.38 4.00 10.73
N VAL A 152 -28.45 3.04 10.70
CA VAL A 152 -28.36 1.93 11.65
C VAL A 152 -27.35 2.29 12.72
N ARG A 153 -27.68 2.02 13.99
CA ARG A 153 -26.75 2.27 15.10
C ARG A 153 -25.86 1.05 15.35
N PRO A 154 -24.56 1.24 15.63
CA PRO A 154 -23.75 0.16 16.20
C PRO A 154 -24.22 -0.15 17.63
N VAL A 155 -23.98 -1.38 18.10
CA VAL A 155 -24.23 -1.74 19.51
C VAL A 155 -23.18 -1.06 20.41
N PRO A 156 -23.56 -0.28 21.44
CA PRO A 156 -22.60 0.31 22.37
C PRO A 156 -22.00 -0.76 23.31
N VAL A 157 -20.67 -0.90 23.31
CA VAL A 157 -19.94 -1.80 24.24
C VAL A 157 -20.19 -1.43 25.70
N SER A 158 -20.33 -0.13 26.00
CA SER A 158 -20.54 0.40 27.35
C SER A 158 -21.89 0.02 27.97
N GLN A 159 -22.87 -0.47 27.20
CA GLN A 159 -24.20 -0.83 27.72
C GLN A 159 -24.33 -2.30 28.16
N ARG A 160 -23.31 -3.16 27.98
CA ARG A 160 -23.43 -4.60 28.29
C ARG A 160 -22.76 -5.07 29.58
N LEU A 161 -21.90 -4.26 30.21
CA LEU A 161 -21.39 -4.54 31.56
C LEU A 161 -22.49 -4.37 32.64
N ASP A 162 -23.57 -3.62 32.36
CA ASP A 162 -24.61 -3.27 33.34
C ASP A 162 -25.97 -3.98 33.15
N ALA A 163 -26.14 -4.81 32.12
CA ALA A 163 -27.41 -5.51 31.88
C ALA A 163 -27.53 -6.77 32.77
N GLY A 164 -28.31 -6.66 33.84
CA GLY A 164 -28.66 -7.77 34.74
C GLY A 164 -29.45 -8.92 34.10
N PRO A 165 -29.63 -10.04 34.82
CA PRO A 165 -30.15 -11.29 34.27
C PRO A 165 -31.67 -11.22 34.08
N GLY A 166 -32.14 -10.88 32.88
CA GLY A 166 -33.57 -10.85 32.58
C GLY A 166 -33.92 -10.31 31.21
N ALA A 167 -33.53 -11.00 30.14
CA ALA A 167 -34.07 -10.80 28.79
C ALA A 167 -34.18 -12.16 28.09
N GLY A 168 -35.23 -12.34 27.29
CA GLY A 168 -35.88 -13.61 26.99
C GLY A 168 -35.10 -14.59 26.09
N ALA A 169 -35.53 -15.85 26.11
CA ALA A 169 -34.95 -16.93 25.32
C ALA A 169 -35.20 -16.74 23.81
N GLY A 170 -34.11 -16.70 23.05
CA GLY A 170 -34.10 -16.67 21.58
C GLY A 170 -33.32 -15.46 21.04
N ALA A 171 -32.34 -15.71 20.17
CA ALA A 171 -31.29 -14.79 19.71
C ALA A 171 -30.12 -14.63 20.71
N VAL A 172 -28.94 -14.23 20.21
CA VAL A 172 -27.65 -14.26 20.93
C VAL A 172 -27.70 -13.37 22.17
N HIS A 173 -28.10 -13.98 23.31
CA HIS A 173 -28.09 -13.41 24.65
C HIS A 173 -26.94 -14.07 25.42
N ARG A 174 -25.92 -13.28 25.78
CA ARG A 174 -24.87 -13.55 26.78
C ARG A 174 -24.46 -15.05 26.81
N ARG A 175 -23.62 -15.45 25.85
CA ARG A 175 -23.40 -16.87 25.55
C ARG A 175 -22.04 -17.32 26.06
N GLU A 176 -22.04 -18.44 26.77
CA GLU A 176 -20.83 -19.10 27.26
C GLU A 176 -19.83 -19.31 26.11
N ARG A 177 -18.54 -19.32 26.45
CA ARG A 177 -17.48 -19.63 25.49
C ARG A 177 -17.80 -20.93 24.75
N PRO A 178 -17.63 -20.96 23.42
CA PRO A 178 -18.08 -22.10 22.64
C PRO A 178 -17.31 -23.39 22.94
N VAL A 179 -17.94 -24.52 22.61
CA VAL A 179 -17.43 -25.87 22.84
C VAL A 179 -17.40 -26.65 21.54
N GLU A 180 -16.29 -27.35 21.26
CA GLU A 180 -16.19 -28.21 20.09
C GLU A 180 -17.35 -29.20 19.99
N GLY A 181 -17.90 -29.33 18.77
CA GLY A 181 -19.04 -30.21 18.48
C GLY A 181 -20.41 -29.62 18.77
N GLU A 182 -20.52 -28.46 19.44
CA GLU A 182 -21.82 -27.80 19.59
C GLU A 182 -22.32 -27.23 18.26
N THR A 183 -23.64 -27.03 18.18
CA THR A 183 -24.29 -26.40 17.02
C THR A 183 -24.66 -24.97 17.35
N VAL A 184 -24.25 -24.04 16.49
CA VAL A 184 -24.50 -22.60 16.60
C VAL A 184 -25.27 -22.12 15.36
N VAL A 185 -26.14 -21.13 15.54
CA VAL A 185 -26.88 -20.50 14.45
C VAL A 185 -26.43 -19.06 14.30
N PHE A 186 -26.00 -18.71 13.10
CA PHE A 186 -25.60 -17.37 12.68
C PHE A 186 -26.67 -16.79 11.76
N ASN A 187 -26.96 -15.51 11.87
CA ASN A 187 -27.72 -14.79 10.84
C ASN A 187 -26.79 -14.48 9.66
N ASN A 188 -27.30 -14.49 8.44
CA ASN A 188 -26.55 -14.02 7.27
C ASN A 188 -27.22 -12.76 6.70
N ALA A 189 -26.56 -11.61 6.88
CA ALA A 189 -27.00 -10.34 6.32
C ALA A 189 -26.46 -10.08 4.92
N VAL A 190 -25.63 -10.96 4.33
CA VAL A 190 -25.01 -10.73 3.01
C VAL A 190 -25.63 -11.67 1.97
N ASP A 191 -26.26 -11.10 0.95
CA ASP A 191 -26.90 -11.87 -0.10
C ASP A 191 -25.91 -12.41 -1.15
N SER A 192 -26.40 -13.26 -2.06
CA SER A 192 -25.58 -13.80 -3.16
C SER A 192 -25.08 -12.77 -4.19
N SER A 193 -25.58 -11.53 -4.13
CA SER A 193 -25.06 -10.40 -4.94
C SER A 193 -23.95 -9.64 -4.20
N PHE A 194 -23.50 -10.15 -3.06
CA PHE A 194 -22.50 -9.55 -2.19
C PHE A 194 -22.91 -8.16 -1.69
N ARG A 195 -24.15 -8.04 -1.23
CA ARG A 195 -24.70 -6.81 -0.61
C ARG A 195 -25.29 -7.10 0.75
N ILE A 196 -25.22 -6.11 1.65
CA ILE A 196 -25.87 -6.18 2.95
C ILE A 196 -27.39 -5.99 2.77
N ASP A 197 -28.16 -6.95 3.28
CA ASP A 197 -29.61 -6.90 3.49
C ASP A 197 -29.92 -7.09 4.97
N CYS A 198 -30.18 -5.98 5.67
CA CYS A 198 -30.53 -5.98 7.07
C CYS A 198 -31.84 -6.71 7.42
N ASN A 199 -32.71 -6.94 6.43
CA ASN A 199 -33.97 -7.67 6.62
C ASN A 199 -33.88 -9.14 6.23
N SER A 200 -32.68 -9.62 5.86
CA SER A 200 -32.45 -11.03 5.56
C SER A 200 -32.91 -11.91 6.71
N GLN A 201 -33.58 -13.01 6.34
CA GLN A 201 -33.99 -14.08 7.25
C GLN A 201 -33.13 -15.33 7.06
N GLU A 202 -32.06 -15.25 6.25
CA GLU A 202 -31.15 -16.37 6.05
C GLU A 202 -30.39 -16.65 7.35
N GLN A 203 -30.37 -17.92 7.73
CA GLN A 203 -29.64 -18.41 8.89
C GLN A 203 -28.71 -19.54 8.47
N ILE A 204 -27.50 -19.51 9.01
CA ILE A 204 -26.48 -20.54 8.81
C ILE A 204 -26.43 -21.36 10.09
N THR A 205 -26.73 -22.65 9.98
CA THR A 205 -26.53 -23.61 11.08
C THR A 205 -25.14 -24.22 10.92
N ALA A 206 -24.27 -24.02 11.89
CA ALA A 206 -22.90 -24.49 11.85
C ALA A 206 -22.54 -25.29 13.10
N VAL A 207 -21.55 -26.16 12.97
CA VAL A 207 -21.02 -26.96 14.08
C VAL A 207 -19.60 -26.53 14.36
N VAL A 208 -19.28 -26.31 15.64
CA VAL A 208 -17.95 -25.88 16.09
C VAL A 208 -16.95 -26.99 15.84
N ARG A 209 -15.88 -26.67 15.11
CA ARG A 209 -14.82 -27.61 14.68
C ARG A 209 -13.55 -27.50 15.52
N ALA A 210 -13.24 -26.30 16.00
CA ALA A 210 -12.07 -26.04 16.83
C ALA A 210 -12.29 -24.77 17.67
N VAL A 211 -11.76 -24.72 18.90
CA VAL A 211 -11.85 -23.53 19.77
C VAL A 211 -10.48 -23.23 20.37
N GLY A 212 -9.92 -22.06 20.04
CA GLY A 212 -8.69 -21.52 20.63
C GLY A 212 -8.97 -20.47 21.69
N GLU A 213 -7.93 -19.83 22.22
CA GLU A 213 -8.03 -18.78 23.25
C GLU A 213 -8.91 -17.61 22.79
N ASN A 214 -8.70 -17.14 21.57
CA ASN A 214 -9.32 -15.93 21.01
C ASN A 214 -10.20 -16.20 19.78
N VAL A 215 -10.05 -17.33 19.10
CA VAL A 215 -10.77 -17.65 17.86
C VAL A 215 -11.50 -18.99 17.95
N ALA A 216 -12.72 -19.07 17.42
CA ALA A 216 -13.45 -20.33 17.26
C ALA A 216 -13.87 -20.57 15.81
N LEU A 217 -13.65 -21.79 15.31
CA LEU A 217 -13.93 -22.17 13.93
C LEU A 217 -15.23 -22.97 13.89
N ALA A 218 -16.18 -22.55 13.06
CA ALA A 218 -17.46 -23.23 12.85
C ALA A 218 -17.63 -23.59 11.36
N GLU A 219 -18.10 -24.80 11.09
CA GLU A 219 -18.41 -25.25 9.73
C GLU A 219 -19.92 -25.37 9.55
N ASP A 220 -20.45 -24.69 8.53
CA ASP A 220 -21.82 -24.82 8.09
C ASP A 220 -22.16 -26.29 7.79
N VAL A 221 -23.28 -26.77 8.35
CA VAL A 221 -23.74 -28.15 8.14
C VAL A 221 -23.99 -28.46 6.67
N GLU A 222 -24.25 -27.46 5.83
CA GLU A 222 -24.37 -27.64 4.39
C GLU A 222 -23.06 -28.12 3.76
N ALA A 223 -21.90 -27.70 4.25
CA ALA A 223 -20.58 -28.05 3.71
C ALA A 223 -19.86 -29.19 4.45
N ALA A 224 -20.53 -29.81 5.42
CA ALA A 224 -19.90 -30.70 6.38
C ALA A 224 -19.06 -31.82 5.76
N GLY A 225 -17.84 -31.98 6.28
CA GLY A 225 -16.99 -33.15 6.04
C GLY A 225 -16.08 -33.04 4.80
N GLU A 226 -16.03 -31.89 4.14
CA GLU A 226 -15.10 -31.64 3.03
C GLU A 226 -13.67 -31.34 3.52
N MET A 227 -13.50 -30.87 4.77
CA MET A 227 -12.21 -30.59 5.40
C MET A 227 -11.99 -31.44 6.67
N SER A 228 -10.73 -31.85 6.90
CA SER A 228 -10.37 -32.70 8.05
C SER A 228 -10.27 -31.92 9.36
N ALA A 229 -10.46 -32.58 10.51
CA ALA A 229 -10.26 -31.96 11.83
C ALA A 229 -8.82 -31.45 12.04
N ASP A 230 -7.81 -32.14 11.48
CA ASP A 230 -6.42 -31.69 11.54
C ASP A 230 -6.21 -30.37 10.76
N ALA A 231 -6.92 -30.17 9.65
CA ALA A 231 -6.85 -28.93 8.89
C ALA A 231 -7.46 -27.75 9.67
N TYR A 232 -8.60 -27.96 10.34
CA TYR A 232 -9.17 -26.94 11.24
C TYR A 232 -8.19 -26.57 12.37
N ARG A 233 -7.51 -27.56 12.96
CA ARG A 233 -6.51 -27.29 14.02
C ARG A 233 -5.32 -26.48 13.51
N ARG A 234 -4.77 -26.80 12.33
CA ARG A 234 -3.67 -26.01 11.73
C ARG A 234 -4.08 -24.57 11.43
N ILE A 235 -5.30 -24.36 10.92
CA ILE A 235 -5.82 -23.01 10.71
C ILE A 235 -5.93 -22.27 12.06
N LEU A 236 -6.50 -22.92 13.07
CA LEU A 236 -6.67 -22.32 14.39
C LEU A 236 -5.32 -21.96 15.04
N GLU A 237 -4.31 -22.83 14.97
CA GLU A 237 -2.97 -22.57 15.51
C GLU A 237 -2.39 -21.28 14.93
N VAL A 238 -2.42 -21.10 13.60
CA VAL A 238 -1.93 -19.86 12.97
C VAL A 238 -2.80 -18.66 13.32
N ALA A 239 -4.13 -18.84 13.36
CA ALA A 239 -5.07 -17.78 13.68
C ALA A 239 -4.86 -17.24 15.10
N ASP A 240 -4.75 -18.13 16.08
CA ASP A 240 -4.80 -17.83 17.50
C ASP A 240 -3.41 -17.48 18.07
N ASP A 241 -2.37 -18.21 17.63
CA ASP A 241 -1.02 -18.06 18.19
C ASP A 241 -0.17 -17.00 17.47
N VAL A 242 -0.50 -16.69 16.21
CA VAL A 242 0.28 -15.75 15.37
C VAL A 242 -0.54 -14.55 14.96
N ILE A 243 -1.64 -14.74 14.24
CA ILE A 243 -2.37 -13.64 13.60
C ILE A 243 -3.08 -12.77 14.65
N PHE A 244 -3.87 -13.37 15.53
CA PHE A 244 -4.65 -12.64 16.52
C PHE A 244 -3.79 -11.74 17.43
N PRO A 245 -2.69 -12.21 18.06
CA PRO A 245 -1.85 -11.34 18.89
C PRO A 245 -1.13 -10.26 18.05
N LEU A 246 -0.70 -10.58 16.83
CA LEU A 246 -0.05 -9.62 15.94
C LEU A 246 -1.00 -8.49 15.53
N ASP A 247 -2.18 -8.84 14.99
CA ASP A 247 -3.19 -7.88 14.55
C ASP A 247 -3.73 -7.07 15.72
N THR A 248 -3.93 -7.68 16.90
CA THR A 248 -4.29 -6.96 18.13
C THR A 248 -3.28 -5.88 18.45
N ALA A 249 -2.00 -6.18 18.29
CA ALA A 249 -0.95 -5.23 18.55
C ALA A 249 -0.87 -4.15 17.47
N TYR A 250 -1.12 -4.46 16.19
CA TYR A 250 -1.09 -3.48 15.11
C TYR A 250 -2.33 -2.57 15.08
N PHE A 251 -3.52 -3.12 15.32
CA PHE A 251 -4.78 -2.43 15.01
C PHE A 251 -5.66 -2.16 16.25
N GLY A 252 -5.26 -2.69 17.40
CA GLY A 252 -5.99 -2.60 18.67
C GLY A 252 -6.75 -3.89 18.99
N PRO A 253 -7.05 -4.15 20.27
CA PRO A 253 -7.79 -5.35 20.64
C PRO A 253 -9.21 -5.31 20.09
N PRO A 254 -9.76 -6.45 19.64
CA PRO A 254 -11.18 -6.51 19.35
C PRO A 254 -11.95 -6.36 20.67
N GLY A 255 -13.20 -5.92 20.56
CA GLY A 255 -14.12 -6.06 21.68
C GLY A 255 -14.69 -7.48 21.78
N ASP A 256 -15.64 -7.62 22.69
CA ASP A 256 -16.45 -8.84 22.87
C ASP A 256 -17.92 -8.41 22.87
N TRP A 257 -18.48 -8.21 21.68
CA TRP A 257 -19.81 -7.65 21.46
C TRP A 257 -20.87 -8.61 21.96
N ASP A 258 -20.72 -9.90 21.70
CA ASP A 258 -21.71 -10.92 22.08
C ASP A 258 -21.44 -11.60 23.44
N GLY A 259 -20.27 -11.37 24.03
CA GLY A 259 -19.90 -11.82 25.38
C GLY A 259 -19.38 -13.25 25.43
N ASN A 260 -19.01 -13.85 24.29
CA ASN A 260 -18.58 -15.24 24.18
C ASN A 260 -17.05 -15.43 24.32
N GLY A 261 -16.29 -14.32 24.27
CA GLY A 261 -14.84 -14.30 24.43
C GLY A 261 -14.02 -14.80 23.23
N VAL A 262 -14.63 -14.99 22.05
CA VAL A 262 -13.95 -15.41 20.82
C VAL A 262 -14.47 -14.69 19.58
N VAL A 263 -13.61 -14.53 18.58
CA VAL A 263 -14.02 -14.18 17.22
C VAL A 263 -14.39 -15.45 16.47
N TRP A 264 -15.57 -15.47 15.83
CA TRP A 264 -16.00 -16.61 15.02
C TRP A 264 -15.39 -16.57 13.64
N MET A 265 -14.86 -17.71 13.20
CA MET A 265 -14.55 -17.99 11.80
C MET A 265 -15.55 -19.02 11.26
N LEU A 266 -16.47 -18.56 10.42
CA LEU A 266 -17.57 -19.35 9.86
C LEU A 266 -17.27 -19.80 8.43
N PHE A 267 -16.99 -21.09 8.25
CA PHE A 267 -16.85 -21.73 6.94
C PHE A 267 -18.22 -22.04 6.38
N THR A 268 -18.66 -21.32 5.34
CA THR A 268 -20.01 -21.44 4.81
C THR A 268 -20.10 -21.37 3.29
N PRO A 269 -20.96 -22.18 2.66
CA PRO A 269 -21.36 -22.04 1.27
C PRO A 269 -21.91 -20.66 0.88
N ALA A 270 -22.37 -19.85 1.83
CA ALA A 270 -22.75 -18.46 1.55
C ALA A 270 -21.58 -17.71 0.87
N VAL A 271 -20.34 -17.95 1.30
CA VAL A 271 -19.15 -17.37 0.66
C VAL A 271 -18.92 -17.92 -0.74
N ASN A 272 -19.13 -19.21 -0.95
CA ASN A 272 -19.01 -19.80 -2.28
C ASN A 272 -20.00 -19.13 -3.25
N ARG A 273 -21.25 -18.91 -2.81
CA ARG A 273 -22.36 -18.41 -3.63
C ARG A 273 -22.19 -16.97 -4.12
N VAL A 274 -21.40 -16.12 -3.44
CA VAL A 274 -21.18 -14.72 -3.90
C VAL A 274 -20.30 -14.63 -5.14
N THR A 275 -19.60 -15.71 -5.50
CA THR A 275 -18.81 -15.79 -6.75
C THR A 275 -19.54 -16.70 -7.75
N PRO A 276 -20.15 -16.14 -8.82
CA PRO A 276 -20.77 -16.96 -9.86
C PRO A 276 -19.78 -17.92 -10.54
N ARG A 277 -20.28 -19.03 -11.08
CA ARG A 277 -19.47 -20.01 -11.80
C ARG A 277 -18.81 -19.45 -13.05
N GLY A 278 -17.62 -19.94 -13.36
CA GLY A 278 -16.84 -19.55 -14.54
C GLY A 278 -16.22 -18.15 -14.41
N ASN A 279 -16.21 -17.59 -13.22
CA ASN A 279 -15.63 -16.29 -12.97
C ASN A 279 -14.11 -16.41 -12.81
N ALA A 280 -13.34 -15.45 -13.32
CA ALA A 280 -11.88 -15.52 -13.23
C ALA A 280 -11.34 -15.08 -11.86
N PHE A 281 -12.22 -14.68 -10.95
CA PHE A 281 -11.91 -14.37 -9.56
C PHE A 281 -12.77 -15.16 -8.59
N ARG A 282 -12.38 -15.11 -7.32
CA ARG A 282 -13.14 -15.67 -6.20
C ARG A 282 -13.03 -14.80 -4.96
N VAL A 283 -14.16 -14.55 -4.32
CA VAL A 283 -14.21 -14.01 -2.94
C VAL A 283 -13.90 -15.16 -1.99
N PHE A 284 -12.91 -14.98 -1.11
CA PHE A 284 -12.50 -16.00 -0.14
C PHE A 284 -13.18 -15.84 1.22
N GLY A 285 -13.74 -14.67 1.51
CA GLY A 285 -14.44 -14.36 2.74
C GLY A 285 -14.78 -12.88 2.85
N TRP A 286 -15.34 -12.51 4.00
CA TRP A 286 -15.58 -11.12 4.41
C TRP A 286 -15.80 -11.03 5.92
N PHE A 287 -15.52 -9.86 6.48
CA PHE A 287 -16.18 -9.31 7.67
C PHE A 287 -17.33 -8.39 7.24
N SER A 288 -18.50 -8.49 7.88
CA SER A 288 -19.61 -7.55 7.66
C SER A 288 -19.83 -6.64 8.86
N PRO A 289 -19.73 -5.30 8.73
CA PRO A 289 -20.00 -4.38 9.84
C PRO A 289 -21.45 -4.45 10.35
N SER A 290 -22.38 -4.99 9.54
CA SER A 290 -23.76 -5.23 9.98
C SER A 290 -23.85 -6.19 11.17
N ASP A 291 -22.85 -7.05 11.38
CA ASP A 291 -22.83 -7.96 12.53
C ASP A 291 -22.58 -7.25 13.85
N LEU A 292 -22.09 -5.99 13.82
CA LEU A 292 -21.95 -5.13 14.99
C LEU A 292 -23.15 -4.20 15.20
N ALA A 293 -24.15 -4.25 14.31
CA ALA A 293 -25.29 -3.35 14.31
C ALA A 293 -26.33 -3.73 15.37
N ASP A 294 -27.09 -2.75 15.86
CA ASP A 294 -28.25 -3.01 16.69
C ASP A 294 -29.38 -3.69 15.88
N ARG A 295 -30.03 -4.70 16.48
CA ARG A 295 -31.08 -5.49 15.81
C ARG A 295 -32.36 -4.73 15.51
N ALA A 296 -32.62 -3.60 16.18
CA ALA A 296 -33.77 -2.76 15.85
C ALA A 296 -33.59 -2.07 14.49
N GLY A 297 -32.35 -1.71 14.12
CA GLY A 297 -32.02 -1.14 12.82
C GLY A 297 -31.61 -2.19 11.78
N CYS A 298 -31.06 -3.32 12.22
CA CYS A 298 -30.64 -4.41 11.34
C CYS A 298 -30.99 -5.79 11.93
N PRO A 299 -32.21 -6.30 11.72
CA PRO A 299 -32.66 -7.59 12.26
C PRO A 299 -31.74 -8.78 11.96
N ALA A 300 -31.06 -8.77 10.81
CA ALA A 300 -30.10 -9.79 10.41
C ALA A 300 -28.75 -9.73 11.16
N SER A 301 -28.52 -8.75 12.06
CA SER A 301 -27.29 -8.62 12.83
C SER A 301 -27.05 -9.80 13.79
N ASN A 302 -25.82 -10.31 13.82
CA ASN A 302 -25.37 -11.25 14.84
C ASN A 302 -25.14 -10.58 16.21
N GLN A 303 -24.90 -9.27 16.26
CA GLN A 303 -24.44 -8.51 17.43
C GLN A 303 -23.17 -9.10 18.04
N GLY A 304 -22.23 -9.54 17.20
CA GLY A 304 -21.01 -10.26 17.58
C GLY A 304 -19.98 -10.31 16.46
N GLU A 305 -18.81 -10.84 16.79
CA GLU A 305 -17.61 -10.90 15.96
C GLU A 305 -17.63 -12.12 15.04
N VAL A 306 -18.00 -11.94 13.77
CA VAL A 306 -18.07 -13.05 12.79
C VAL A 306 -17.28 -12.71 11.52
N LEU A 307 -16.34 -13.59 11.17
CA LEU A 307 -15.61 -13.60 9.91
C LEU A 307 -16.14 -14.77 9.07
N TYR A 308 -16.58 -14.51 7.85
CA TYR A 308 -17.11 -15.52 6.93
C TYR A 308 -16.00 -15.97 5.99
N THR A 309 -15.88 -17.28 5.78
CA THR A 309 -14.85 -17.86 4.91
C THR A 309 -15.38 -18.93 3.98
N LEU A 310 -14.71 -19.09 2.85
CA LEU A 310 -14.99 -20.07 1.82
C LEU A 310 -15.08 -21.48 2.43
N ALA A 311 -16.22 -22.13 2.24
CA ALA A 311 -16.34 -23.55 2.55
C ALA A 311 -15.63 -24.41 1.50
N ALA A 312 -14.97 -25.47 1.95
CA ALA A 312 -14.47 -26.49 1.04
C ALA A 312 -15.66 -27.14 0.30
N ASP A 313 -15.52 -27.26 -1.02
CA ASP A 313 -16.53 -27.80 -1.93
C ASP A 313 -15.81 -28.41 -3.14
N ARG A 314 -15.27 -29.62 -2.97
CA ARG A 314 -14.45 -30.28 -3.99
C ARG A 314 -15.22 -30.56 -5.28
N THR A 315 -16.53 -30.77 -5.18
CA THR A 315 -17.38 -31.05 -6.34
C THR A 315 -17.87 -29.79 -7.05
N GLY A 316 -17.70 -28.63 -6.42
CA GLY A 316 -18.29 -27.39 -6.87
C GLY A 316 -19.82 -27.51 -6.90
N ARG A 317 -20.46 -27.90 -5.80
CA ARG A 317 -21.92 -27.88 -5.63
C ARG A 317 -22.46 -26.44 -5.58
N PHE A 318 -21.76 -25.55 -4.89
CA PHE A 318 -22.23 -24.20 -4.60
C PHE A 318 -21.69 -23.16 -5.59
N ALA A 319 -20.46 -23.34 -6.04
CA ALA A 319 -19.78 -22.49 -7.04
C ALA A 319 -18.75 -23.32 -7.80
N ASP A 320 -17.77 -22.67 -8.43
CA ASP A 320 -16.62 -23.39 -8.98
C ASP A 320 -15.88 -24.16 -7.86
N PRO A 321 -15.31 -25.35 -8.14
CA PRO A 321 -14.71 -26.20 -7.12
C PRO A 321 -13.72 -25.46 -6.21
N ALA A 322 -13.81 -25.75 -4.91
CA ALA A 322 -12.94 -25.25 -3.85
C ALA A 322 -12.40 -26.45 -3.06
N PRO A 323 -11.27 -27.07 -3.46
CA PRO A 323 -10.74 -28.20 -2.71
C PRO A 323 -10.28 -27.77 -1.31
N ALA A 324 -10.34 -28.66 -0.33
CA ALA A 324 -9.95 -28.37 1.06
C ALA A 324 -8.56 -27.74 1.19
N GLY A 325 -7.58 -28.20 0.41
CA GLY A 325 -6.23 -27.62 0.43
C GLY A 325 -6.16 -26.18 -0.06
N LEU A 326 -7.08 -25.74 -0.93
CA LEU A 326 -7.19 -24.32 -1.31
C LEU A 326 -7.74 -23.50 -0.15
N THR A 327 -8.82 -23.98 0.48
CA THR A 327 -9.42 -23.32 1.65
C THR A 327 -8.37 -23.21 2.76
N GLU A 328 -7.80 -24.33 3.19
CA GLU A 328 -6.78 -24.40 4.24
C GLU A 328 -5.60 -23.46 3.98
N ALA A 329 -5.06 -23.43 2.76
CA ALA A 329 -3.91 -22.59 2.44
C ALA A 329 -4.23 -21.08 2.32
N ARG A 330 -5.49 -20.70 2.07
CA ARG A 330 -5.90 -19.30 1.89
C ARG A 330 -6.49 -18.68 3.15
N THR A 331 -7.06 -19.50 4.03
CA THR A 331 -7.74 -19.04 5.22
C THR A 331 -6.84 -18.19 6.15
N PRO A 332 -5.58 -18.54 6.44
CA PRO A 332 -4.74 -17.71 7.33
C PRO A 332 -4.58 -16.26 6.85
N ALA A 333 -4.25 -16.02 5.58
CA ALA A 333 -4.15 -14.66 5.04
C ALA A 333 -5.48 -13.91 5.11
N LEU A 334 -6.60 -14.60 4.83
CA LEU A 334 -7.94 -14.04 4.99
C LEU A 334 -8.25 -13.66 6.45
N ILE A 335 -7.82 -14.45 7.44
CA ILE A 335 -8.02 -14.10 8.85
C ILE A 335 -7.33 -12.77 9.15
N ALA A 336 -6.06 -12.62 8.79
CA ALA A 336 -5.33 -11.37 9.01
C ALA A 336 -6.04 -10.18 8.33
N HIS A 337 -6.53 -10.39 7.10
CA HIS A 337 -7.28 -9.39 6.35
C HIS A 337 -8.58 -8.95 7.06
N GLU A 338 -9.45 -9.90 7.39
CA GLU A 338 -10.80 -9.59 7.90
C GLU A 338 -10.82 -9.28 9.39
N LEU A 339 -9.87 -9.83 10.16
CA LEU A 339 -9.67 -9.47 11.56
C LEU A 339 -9.24 -8.01 11.70
N MET A 340 -8.36 -7.53 10.81
CA MET A 340 -8.04 -6.10 10.71
C MET A 340 -9.31 -5.26 10.51
N HIS A 341 -10.16 -5.61 9.53
CA HIS A 341 -11.41 -4.85 9.30
C HIS A 341 -12.32 -4.84 10.52
N LEU A 342 -12.47 -5.98 11.21
CA LEU A 342 -13.24 -6.10 12.44
C LEU A 342 -12.66 -5.18 13.54
N MET A 343 -11.36 -5.29 13.82
CA MET A 343 -10.69 -4.49 14.85
C MET A 343 -10.82 -3.00 14.55
N SER A 344 -10.53 -2.58 13.32
CA SER A 344 -10.64 -1.17 12.91
C SER A 344 -12.08 -0.67 13.03
N ALA A 345 -13.07 -1.47 12.63
CA ALA A 345 -14.48 -1.13 12.83
C ALA A 345 -14.81 -0.97 14.32
N GLN A 346 -14.39 -1.89 15.17
CA GLN A 346 -14.67 -1.81 16.62
C GLN A 346 -13.98 -0.62 17.28
N GLN A 347 -12.74 -0.29 16.92
CA GLN A 347 -12.06 0.92 17.40
C GLN A 347 -12.81 2.20 17.02
N ARG A 348 -13.46 2.22 15.86
CA ARG A 348 -14.19 3.39 15.33
C ARG A 348 -15.64 3.48 15.78
N LEU A 349 -16.25 2.35 16.12
CA LEU A 349 -17.65 2.24 16.56
C LEU A 349 -17.80 2.15 18.08
N SER A 350 -16.71 2.36 18.83
CA SER A 350 -16.70 2.33 20.29
C SER A 350 -15.99 3.50 20.94
N GLY A 351 -16.39 3.78 22.17
CA GLY A 351 -15.81 4.81 23.02
C GLY A 351 -16.89 5.73 23.61
N PRO A 352 -16.50 6.92 24.11
CA PRO A 352 -17.43 7.97 24.50
C PRO A 352 -17.87 8.82 23.29
N GLY A 353 -19.17 9.06 23.15
CA GLY A 353 -19.75 9.92 22.09
C GLY A 353 -20.85 9.23 21.28
N ASP A 354 -21.37 9.94 20.28
CA ASP A 354 -22.28 9.39 19.27
C ASP A 354 -21.44 8.79 18.13
N PHE A 355 -21.53 7.46 17.97
CA PHE A 355 -20.85 6.71 16.91
C PHE A 355 -21.86 6.25 15.85
N SER A 356 -21.42 6.25 14.60
CA SER A 356 -22.18 5.77 13.45
C SER A 356 -21.29 4.92 12.55
N PHE A 357 -21.90 4.09 11.70
CA PHE A 357 -21.18 3.41 10.62
C PHE A 357 -20.54 4.37 9.60
N ASP A 358 -20.91 5.65 9.62
CA ASP A 358 -20.17 6.70 8.93
C ASP A 358 -18.75 6.89 9.47
N ASP A 359 -18.47 6.61 10.74
CA ASP A 359 -17.12 6.76 11.33
C ASP A 359 -16.12 5.70 10.82
N LEU A 360 -16.59 4.67 10.10
CA LEU A 360 -15.72 3.68 9.45
C LEU A 360 -14.72 4.34 8.50
N GLU A 361 -13.56 3.71 8.34
CA GLU A 361 -12.52 4.19 7.43
C GLU A 361 -13.02 4.18 5.97
N PHE A 362 -12.46 5.05 5.15
CA PHE A 362 -12.68 5.03 3.72
C PHE A 362 -12.08 3.76 3.09
N PRO A 363 -12.75 3.18 2.09
CA PRO A 363 -12.39 1.86 1.58
C PRO A 363 -10.93 1.70 1.17
N TRP A 364 -10.30 2.70 0.54
CA TRP A 364 -8.90 2.57 0.11
C TRP A 364 -7.91 2.35 1.27
N LEU A 365 -8.06 3.09 2.37
CA LEU A 365 -7.17 3.02 3.52
C LEU A 365 -7.52 1.79 4.35
N SER A 366 -8.81 1.48 4.51
CA SER A 366 -9.27 0.23 5.15
C SER A 366 -8.66 -0.99 4.47
N GLU A 367 -8.70 -1.05 3.14
CA GLU A 367 -8.14 -2.17 2.38
C GLU A 367 -6.60 -2.17 2.41
N GLY A 368 -5.96 -1.00 2.35
CA GLY A 368 -4.51 -0.89 2.52
C GLY A 368 -4.03 -1.43 3.87
N LEU A 369 -4.75 -1.14 4.95
CA LEU A 369 -4.46 -1.69 6.28
C LEU A 369 -4.63 -3.21 6.30
N ALA A 370 -5.62 -3.76 5.58
CA ALA A 370 -5.90 -5.19 5.57
C ALA A 370 -4.81 -5.97 4.83
N HIS A 371 -4.35 -5.43 3.68
CA HIS A 371 -3.21 -5.98 2.95
C HIS A 371 -1.90 -5.81 3.75
N SER A 372 -1.80 -4.77 4.59
CA SER A 372 -0.66 -4.61 5.51
C SER A 372 -0.70 -5.67 6.62
N ALA A 373 -1.89 -6.03 7.13
CA ALA A 373 -2.07 -7.14 8.08
C ALA A 373 -1.66 -8.49 7.46
N GLU A 374 -2.10 -8.78 6.22
CA GLU A 374 -1.64 -9.95 5.47
C GLU A 374 -0.10 -9.99 5.38
N ALA A 375 0.53 -8.87 5.04
CA ALA A 375 1.97 -8.80 4.89
C ALA A 375 2.72 -8.96 6.23
N ALA A 376 2.23 -8.36 7.31
CA ALA A 376 2.80 -8.50 8.64
C ALA A 376 2.69 -9.95 9.14
N ALA A 377 1.53 -10.58 8.97
CA ALA A 377 1.32 -11.98 9.33
C ALA A 377 2.21 -12.92 8.52
N GLY A 378 2.34 -12.70 7.20
CA GLY A 378 3.22 -13.49 6.35
C GLY A 378 4.70 -13.36 6.73
N MET A 379 5.16 -12.15 7.07
CA MET A 379 6.50 -11.94 7.63
C MET A 379 6.70 -12.68 8.96
N ALA A 380 5.75 -12.58 9.88
CA ALA A 380 5.81 -13.27 11.17
C ALA A 380 5.91 -14.80 11.00
N VAL A 381 5.07 -15.40 10.14
CA VAL A 381 5.07 -16.84 9.86
C VAL A 381 6.40 -17.29 9.26
N ALA A 382 6.99 -16.50 8.36
CA ALA A 382 8.26 -16.84 7.72
C ALA A 382 9.51 -16.44 8.54
N GLY A 383 9.35 -15.80 9.70
CA GLY A 383 10.47 -15.27 10.47
C GLY A 383 11.25 -14.18 9.72
N GLN A 384 10.54 -13.41 8.89
CA GLN A 384 11.06 -12.26 8.16
C GLN A 384 10.66 -10.95 8.86
N PHE A 385 11.33 -9.87 8.52
CA PHE A 385 11.22 -8.61 9.26
C PHE A 385 11.17 -7.39 8.32
N PRO A 386 10.42 -6.34 8.67
CA PRO A 386 10.49 -5.06 7.98
C PRO A 386 11.91 -4.48 7.97
N ALA A 387 12.20 -3.62 7.01
CA ALA A 387 13.47 -2.93 6.84
C ALA A 387 14.71 -3.85 6.66
N THR A 388 14.54 -5.00 6.02
CA THR A 388 15.63 -5.98 5.78
C THR A 388 15.98 -6.22 4.30
N ASP A 389 15.48 -5.39 3.37
CA ASP A 389 15.75 -5.49 1.92
C ASP A 389 15.37 -6.88 1.37
N LEU A 390 14.15 -7.34 1.67
CA LEU A 390 13.70 -8.69 1.30
C LEU A 390 13.62 -8.83 -0.22
N ARG A 391 14.12 -9.96 -0.72
CA ARG A 391 14.22 -10.29 -2.15
C ARG A 391 13.24 -11.38 -2.58
N PHE A 392 13.16 -11.62 -3.88
CA PHE A 392 12.29 -12.64 -4.45
C PHE A 392 12.45 -14.00 -3.75
N VAL A 393 13.68 -14.43 -3.46
CA VAL A 393 13.93 -15.73 -2.82
C VAL A 393 13.48 -15.77 -1.36
N ASP A 394 13.57 -14.65 -0.65
CA ASP A 394 13.16 -14.56 0.76
C ASP A 394 11.64 -14.69 0.88
N LEU A 395 10.93 -14.15 -0.11
CA LEU A 395 9.48 -14.13 -0.18
C LEU A 395 8.92 -15.40 -0.85
N PHE A 396 9.44 -15.81 -1.99
CA PHE A 396 8.84 -16.83 -2.86
C PHE A 396 9.60 -18.16 -2.87
N GLY A 397 10.66 -18.29 -2.08
CA GLY A 397 11.41 -19.55 -1.91
C GLY A 397 10.69 -20.62 -1.07
N SER A 398 9.61 -20.27 -0.36
CA SER A 398 8.81 -21.19 0.47
C SER A 398 7.31 -21.11 0.17
N GLY A 399 6.57 -22.21 0.44
CA GLY A 399 5.16 -22.34 0.09
C GLY A 399 4.19 -21.53 0.96
N GLU A 400 4.46 -21.37 2.25
CA GLU A 400 3.55 -20.72 3.20
C GLU A 400 3.48 -19.19 3.00
N PHE A 401 4.61 -18.57 2.66
CA PHE A 401 4.70 -17.12 2.44
C PHE A 401 3.97 -16.64 1.18
N ARG A 402 3.94 -17.47 0.12
CA ARG A 402 3.24 -17.16 -1.13
C ARG A 402 1.76 -16.82 -0.91
N HIS A 403 1.13 -17.41 0.11
CA HIS A 403 -0.31 -17.23 0.34
C HIS A 403 -0.69 -15.86 0.91
N PHE A 404 0.24 -15.20 1.62
CA PHE A 404 0.06 -13.86 2.21
C PHE A 404 0.49 -12.73 1.27
N HIS A 405 1.51 -12.93 0.43
CA HIS A 405 2.15 -11.81 -0.29
C HIS A 405 1.86 -11.76 -1.79
N LEU A 406 1.62 -12.91 -2.46
CA LEU A 406 1.53 -12.95 -3.92
C LEU A 406 0.41 -12.04 -4.47
N ASN A 407 -0.74 -12.02 -3.81
CA ASN A 407 -1.85 -11.18 -4.23
C ASN A 407 -1.53 -9.69 -4.08
N ASN A 408 -0.77 -9.31 -3.05
CA ASN A 408 -0.36 -7.94 -2.80
C ASN A 408 0.63 -7.45 -3.85
N PHE A 409 1.65 -8.27 -4.18
CA PHE A 409 2.56 -7.96 -5.29
C PHE A 409 1.87 -7.96 -6.66
N SER A 410 0.91 -8.85 -6.90
CA SER A 410 0.10 -8.83 -8.14
C SER A 410 -0.76 -7.57 -8.26
N ARG A 411 -1.32 -7.08 -7.16
CA ARG A 411 -2.07 -5.81 -7.13
C ARG A 411 -1.16 -4.63 -7.35
N ALA A 412 -0.01 -4.61 -6.66
CA ALA A 412 1.01 -3.60 -6.83
C ALA A 412 1.51 -3.56 -8.28
N SER A 413 1.70 -4.71 -8.94
CA SER A 413 2.10 -4.71 -10.36
C SER A 413 1.06 -4.05 -11.26
N PHE A 414 -0.24 -4.25 -11.02
CA PHE A 414 -1.27 -3.55 -11.82
C PHE A 414 -1.20 -2.03 -11.65
N PHE A 415 -0.93 -1.55 -10.44
CA PHE A 415 -0.70 -0.12 -10.18
C PHE A 415 0.56 0.38 -10.91
N LEU A 416 1.65 -0.33 -10.74
CA LEU A 416 2.98 0.07 -11.21
C LEU A 416 3.10 0.00 -12.75
N GLN A 417 2.47 -0.98 -13.41
CA GLN A 417 2.46 -1.16 -14.87
C GLN A 417 1.46 -0.25 -15.60
N ALA A 418 0.75 0.64 -14.90
CA ALA A 418 -0.18 1.54 -15.54
C ALA A 418 0.55 2.46 -16.55
N THR A 419 0.30 2.26 -17.84
CA THR A 419 0.94 3.02 -18.94
C THR A 419 0.54 4.50 -19.00
N ALA A 420 -0.46 4.90 -18.21
CA ALA A 420 -0.89 6.29 -18.02
C ALA A 420 -0.81 6.64 -16.54
N PRO A 421 -0.39 7.88 -16.17
CA PRO A 421 -0.44 8.33 -14.79
C PRO A 421 -1.86 8.23 -14.26
N ARG A 422 -2.07 7.44 -13.20
CA ARG A 422 -3.39 7.26 -12.56
C ARG A 422 -3.44 8.04 -11.27
N ALA A 423 -4.63 8.50 -10.91
CA ALA A 423 -4.86 9.21 -9.66
C ALA A 423 -4.68 8.27 -8.45
N LEU A 424 -3.92 8.71 -7.46
CA LEU A 424 -3.54 8.03 -6.23
C LEU A 424 -4.60 8.20 -5.12
N GLY A 425 -5.81 8.65 -5.50
CA GLY A 425 -6.97 8.81 -4.63
C GLY A 425 -7.49 10.25 -4.53
N THR A 426 -8.79 10.42 -4.31
CA THR A 426 -9.38 11.70 -3.85
C THR A 426 -9.16 11.91 -2.35
N ALA A 427 -9.56 13.06 -1.80
CA ALA A 427 -9.70 13.30 -0.36
C ALA A 427 -10.48 12.19 0.40
N GLU A 428 -11.44 11.54 -0.26
CA GLU A 428 -12.22 10.40 0.25
C GLU A 428 -11.69 9.04 -0.26
N GLY A 429 -10.70 9.05 -1.14
CA GLY A 429 -10.16 7.88 -1.83
C GLY A 429 -11.11 7.21 -2.82
N LEU A 430 -12.03 7.98 -3.41
CA LEU A 430 -12.80 7.51 -4.55
C LEU A 430 -11.89 7.50 -5.79
N GLU A 431 -11.83 6.37 -6.46
CA GLU A 431 -11.04 6.19 -7.68
C GLU A 431 -11.68 6.97 -8.85
N PRO A 432 -10.96 7.86 -9.56
CA PRO A 432 -11.44 8.54 -10.76
C PRO A 432 -11.47 7.58 -11.98
N GLY A 433 -12.27 6.53 -11.88
CA GLY A 433 -12.36 5.46 -12.89
C GLY A 433 -13.44 4.41 -12.61
N GLY A 434 -14.06 4.43 -11.42
CA GLY A 434 -14.92 3.35 -10.96
C GLY A 434 -14.11 2.19 -10.39
N LEU A 435 -14.65 0.98 -10.43
CA LEU A 435 -14.18 -0.21 -9.71
C LEU A 435 -12.88 -0.87 -10.23
N ALA A 436 -11.87 -0.16 -10.72
CA ALA A 436 -10.54 -0.74 -11.01
C ALA A 436 -9.68 -0.85 -9.71
N SER A 437 -10.31 -1.47 -8.72
CA SER A 437 -9.94 -1.63 -7.31
C SER A 437 -8.61 -2.33 -7.00
N LEU A 438 -8.05 -3.13 -7.91
CA LEU A 438 -6.86 -3.93 -7.60
C LEU A 438 -5.61 -3.05 -7.66
N GLU A 439 -5.56 -2.13 -8.60
CA GLU A 439 -4.53 -1.10 -8.68
C GLU A 439 -4.50 -0.25 -7.41
N MET A 440 -5.66 0.27 -6.98
CA MET A 440 -5.74 1.10 -5.77
C MET A 440 -5.34 0.32 -4.51
N ARG A 441 -5.70 -0.96 -4.40
CA ARG A 441 -5.25 -1.83 -3.30
C ARG A 441 -3.74 -2.05 -3.32
N GLY A 442 -3.18 -2.27 -4.51
CA GLY A 442 -1.74 -2.42 -4.70
C GLY A 442 -0.96 -1.16 -4.32
N PHE A 443 -1.45 0.00 -4.75
CA PHE A 443 -0.92 1.29 -4.30
C PHE A 443 -1.05 1.45 -2.78
N ALA A 444 -2.25 1.31 -2.21
CA ALA A 444 -2.50 1.58 -0.80
C ALA A 444 -1.62 0.71 0.10
N TRP A 445 -1.51 -0.59 -0.20
CA TRP A 445 -0.61 -1.49 0.52
C TRP A 445 0.86 -1.06 0.43
N LEU A 446 1.38 -0.88 -0.79
CA LEU A 446 2.80 -0.61 -0.99
C LEU A 446 3.18 0.80 -0.48
N PHE A 447 2.27 1.76 -0.61
CA PHE A 447 2.39 3.09 -0.02
C PHE A 447 2.42 3.02 1.50
N LEU A 448 1.49 2.30 2.14
CA LEU A 448 1.51 2.13 3.60
C LEU A 448 2.77 1.45 4.09
N ARG A 449 3.29 0.46 3.34
CA ARG A 449 4.59 -0.16 3.63
C ARG A 449 5.72 0.88 3.59
N TRP A 450 5.76 1.72 2.56
CA TRP A 450 6.74 2.81 2.47
C TRP A 450 6.58 3.82 3.61
N VAL A 451 5.35 4.25 3.94
CA VAL A 451 5.12 5.15 5.08
C VAL A 451 5.58 4.49 6.38
N ALA A 452 5.28 3.21 6.58
CA ALA A 452 5.68 2.47 7.77
C ALA A 452 7.21 2.35 7.89
N ASP A 453 7.90 2.15 6.77
CA ASP A 453 9.37 2.09 6.74
C ASP A 453 10.02 3.42 7.11
N HIS A 454 9.47 4.54 6.65
CA HIS A 454 10.12 5.86 6.75
C HIS A 454 9.58 6.75 7.88
N ARG A 455 8.36 6.50 8.35
CA ARG A 455 7.61 7.42 9.23
C ARG A 455 7.19 6.80 10.55
N SER A 456 7.41 5.50 10.74
CA SER A 456 7.23 4.87 12.04
C SER A 456 8.39 5.22 12.98
N PRO A 457 8.17 5.22 14.31
CA PRO A 457 9.24 5.45 15.26
C PRO A 457 10.40 4.46 15.08
N ALA A 458 11.63 4.97 15.20
CA ALA A 458 12.82 4.14 15.23
C ALA A 458 12.88 3.32 16.53
N GLY A 459 13.21 2.03 16.43
CA GLY A 459 13.28 1.10 17.54
C GLY A 459 12.82 -0.29 17.12
N PRO A 460 13.04 -1.34 17.93
CA PRO A 460 12.60 -2.68 17.60
C PRO A 460 11.09 -2.77 17.79
N GLY A 461 10.35 -2.54 16.71
CA GLY A 461 8.94 -2.90 16.62
C GLY A 461 8.73 -4.40 16.82
N LEU A 462 7.47 -4.84 16.78
CA LEU A 462 7.11 -6.23 17.07
C LEU A 462 7.80 -7.25 16.15
N LEU A 463 8.09 -6.84 14.92
CA LEU A 463 8.81 -7.64 13.92
C LEU A 463 10.28 -7.20 13.77
N GLY A 464 10.91 -6.59 14.78
CA GLY A 464 12.35 -6.28 14.78
C GLY A 464 12.81 -5.12 13.88
N GLY A 465 11.97 -4.64 12.96
CA GLY A 465 12.14 -3.39 12.20
C GLY A 465 11.58 -2.17 12.94
N PRO A 466 11.23 -1.06 12.25
CA PRO A 466 10.57 0.10 12.85
C PRO A 466 9.31 -0.28 13.64
N ALA A 467 8.93 0.54 14.62
CA ALA A 467 7.72 0.36 15.43
C ALA A 467 6.44 0.69 14.66
N GLU A 468 6.22 -0.01 13.54
CA GLU A 468 5.11 0.23 12.60
C GLU A 468 3.74 -0.03 13.21
N GLU A 469 3.66 -0.86 14.24
CA GLU A 469 2.43 -1.08 15.00
C GLU A 469 1.86 0.24 15.58
N GLU A 470 2.70 1.23 15.89
CA GLU A 470 2.22 2.53 16.38
C GLU A 470 1.53 3.33 15.27
N LEU A 471 2.06 3.29 14.04
CA LEU A 471 1.45 3.91 12.88
C LEU A 471 0.11 3.25 12.55
N PHE A 472 0.11 1.92 12.43
CA PHE A 472 -1.09 1.18 12.06
C PHE A 472 -2.19 1.30 13.13
N ARG A 473 -1.84 1.40 14.41
CA ARG A 473 -2.82 1.62 15.49
C ARG A 473 -3.47 3.00 15.40
N ARG A 474 -2.70 4.04 15.07
CA ARG A 474 -3.24 5.39 14.85
C ARG A 474 -4.17 5.42 13.65
N LEU A 475 -3.77 4.80 12.53
CA LEU A 475 -4.59 4.72 11.32
C LEU A 475 -5.88 3.92 11.56
N SER A 476 -5.81 2.81 12.29
CA SER A 476 -6.98 1.98 12.64
C SER A 476 -8.03 2.77 13.41
N THR A 477 -7.63 3.60 14.37
CA THR A 477 -8.54 4.36 15.25
C THR A 477 -9.05 5.67 14.65
N GLY A 478 -8.30 6.30 13.73
CA GLY A 478 -8.60 7.65 13.25
C GLY A 478 -8.30 8.77 14.27
N GLY A 479 -7.69 8.41 15.41
CA GLY A 479 -7.41 9.32 16.52
C GLY A 479 -8.66 9.91 17.19
N PRO A 480 -8.50 10.93 18.07
CA PRO A 480 -9.63 11.54 18.80
C PRO A 480 -10.69 12.17 17.89
N GLY A 481 -10.30 12.59 16.69
CA GLY A 481 -11.19 13.19 15.70
C GLY A 481 -11.90 12.18 14.79
N ARG A 482 -11.64 10.88 14.93
CA ARG A 482 -12.12 9.81 14.03
C ARG A 482 -11.92 10.19 12.55
N LEU A 483 -10.72 10.70 12.26
CA LEU A 483 -10.35 11.11 10.92
C LEU A 483 -10.34 9.89 9.98
N ARG A 484 -10.51 10.16 8.69
CA ARG A 484 -10.58 9.15 7.62
C ARG A 484 -9.74 9.59 6.43
N GLY A 485 -9.35 8.64 5.59
CA GLY A 485 -8.59 8.82 4.36
C GLY A 485 -7.33 9.65 4.57
N ILE A 486 -7.14 10.65 3.71
CA ILE A 486 -5.94 11.50 3.71
C ILE A 486 -5.78 12.22 5.05
N ALA A 487 -6.87 12.76 5.62
CA ALA A 487 -6.81 13.47 6.90
C ALA A 487 -6.37 12.55 8.05
N ASN A 488 -6.76 11.27 8.02
CA ASN A 488 -6.26 10.27 8.97
C ASN A 488 -4.76 10.05 8.79
N MET A 489 -4.32 9.86 7.54
CA MET A 489 -2.91 9.66 7.21
C MET A 489 -2.04 10.82 7.70
N GLU A 490 -2.37 12.05 7.33
CA GLU A 490 -1.65 13.26 7.73
C GLU A 490 -1.61 13.38 9.26
N SER A 491 -2.74 13.16 9.94
CA SER A 491 -2.80 13.25 11.40
C SER A 491 -1.98 12.17 12.09
N ALA A 492 -1.99 10.93 11.59
CA ALA A 492 -1.24 9.82 12.17
C ALA A 492 0.26 10.04 12.02
N VAL A 493 0.72 10.40 10.81
CA VAL A 493 2.14 10.64 10.53
C VAL A 493 2.64 11.89 11.24
N THR A 494 1.88 12.99 11.24
CA THR A 494 2.21 14.21 11.99
C THR A 494 2.41 13.92 13.48
N ALA A 495 1.53 13.10 14.06
CA ALA A 495 1.62 12.74 15.47
C ALA A 495 2.87 11.93 15.82
N LEU A 496 3.37 11.10 14.89
CA LEU A 496 4.58 10.29 15.09
C LEU A 496 5.86 11.08 14.80
N ALA A 497 5.85 11.89 13.73
CA ALA A 497 7.00 12.71 13.34
C ALA A 497 7.28 13.85 14.34
N GLY A 498 6.25 14.32 15.06
CA GLY A 498 6.37 15.50 15.94
C GLY A 498 6.43 16.82 15.18
N GLU A 499 6.19 16.80 13.87
CA GLU A 499 6.11 17.94 12.96
C GLU A 499 4.95 17.76 11.98
N ASN A 500 4.46 18.87 11.41
CA ASN A 500 3.37 18.81 10.45
C ASN A 500 3.82 18.11 9.16
N VAL A 501 3.14 17.01 8.82
CA VAL A 501 3.35 16.27 7.57
C VAL A 501 2.09 16.35 6.72
N TYR A 502 2.28 16.77 5.47
CA TYR A 502 1.18 16.94 4.51
C TYR A 502 1.18 15.83 3.47
N TRP A 503 -0.01 15.52 2.94
CA TRP A 503 -0.20 14.51 1.90
C TRP A 503 0.66 14.79 0.67
N GLU A 504 0.80 16.06 0.29
CA GLU A 504 1.58 16.43 -0.89
C GLU A 504 3.05 16.02 -0.76
N ASP A 505 3.59 16.00 0.46
CA ASP A 505 4.99 15.65 0.74
C ASP A 505 5.17 14.13 0.80
N LEU A 506 4.23 13.41 1.43
CA LEU A 506 4.20 11.96 1.41
C LEU A 506 4.12 11.41 -0.02
N MET A 507 3.26 11.99 -0.85
CA MET A 507 3.10 11.57 -2.24
C MET A 507 4.31 11.90 -3.10
N ALA A 508 5.03 12.99 -2.81
CA ALA A 508 6.28 13.33 -3.49
C ALA A 508 7.39 12.33 -3.16
N GLY A 509 7.56 11.97 -1.88
CA GLY A 509 8.51 10.95 -1.46
C GLY A 509 8.19 9.58 -2.07
N TRP A 510 6.94 9.13 -1.90
CA TRP A 510 6.43 7.90 -2.48
C TRP A 510 6.65 7.83 -4.00
N ALA A 511 6.40 8.91 -4.75
CA ALA A 511 6.52 8.86 -6.20
C ALA A 511 7.94 8.50 -6.68
N LEU A 512 8.98 8.79 -5.89
CA LEU A 512 10.35 8.38 -6.21
C LEU A 512 10.67 6.95 -5.77
N ALA A 513 9.98 6.44 -4.75
CA ALA A 513 10.34 5.17 -4.13
C ALA A 513 10.22 3.97 -5.08
N PRO A 514 9.07 3.65 -5.71
CA PRO A 514 9.00 2.50 -6.60
C PRO A 514 10.02 2.53 -7.74
N PRO A 515 10.14 3.57 -8.59
CA PRO A 515 11.12 3.54 -9.68
C PRO A 515 12.58 3.67 -9.21
N GLY A 516 12.81 4.26 -8.02
CA GLY A 516 14.12 4.44 -7.40
C GLY A 516 14.68 3.16 -6.76
N ASP A 517 13.80 2.25 -6.38
CA ASP A 517 14.16 1.08 -5.58
C ASP A 517 15.09 0.08 -6.32
N GLY A 518 16.02 -0.51 -5.55
CA GLY A 518 17.06 -1.41 -6.04
C GLY A 518 18.09 -0.76 -6.99
N LEU A 519 18.11 0.57 -7.14
CA LEU A 519 19.13 1.27 -7.93
C LEU A 519 20.41 1.51 -7.10
N ALA A 520 21.56 1.21 -7.69
CA ALA A 520 22.86 1.39 -7.05
C ALA A 520 23.12 2.86 -6.67
N ARG A 521 23.62 3.10 -5.46
CA ARG A 521 24.04 4.42 -4.99
C ARG A 521 25.35 4.84 -5.66
N SER A 522 25.49 6.12 -5.99
CA SER A 522 26.80 6.70 -6.32
C SER A 522 27.72 6.61 -5.09
N GLU A 523 28.98 6.18 -5.28
CA GLU A 523 30.01 6.10 -4.21
C GLU A 523 30.25 7.45 -3.48
N SER A 524 29.81 8.57 -4.07
CA SER A 524 29.89 9.92 -3.50
C SER A 524 28.72 10.31 -2.58
N GLN A 525 27.75 9.43 -2.35
CA GLN A 525 26.58 9.72 -1.50
C GLN A 525 26.95 9.56 -0.02
N THR A 526 27.15 10.68 0.68
CA THR A 526 27.40 10.70 2.13
C THR A 526 26.16 11.03 2.96
N GLU A 527 25.10 11.55 2.34
CA GLU A 527 23.84 11.89 3.01
C GLU A 527 22.73 10.90 2.63
N PRO A 528 21.93 10.41 3.58
CA PRO A 528 20.80 9.56 3.30
C PRO A 528 19.71 10.41 2.67
N VAL A 529 19.47 10.26 1.38
CA VAL A 529 18.15 10.63 0.85
C VAL A 529 17.30 9.38 1.11
N ASP A 530 16.65 9.32 2.27
CA ASP A 530 16.03 8.07 2.73
C ASP A 530 14.72 7.75 1.98
N ASP A 531 14.00 8.73 1.45
CA ASP A 531 12.63 8.51 0.95
C ASP A 531 12.50 7.75 -0.40
N TRP A 532 13.56 7.52 -1.19
CA TRP A 532 13.45 6.94 -2.56
C TRP A 532 13.75 5.44 -2.66
N HIS A 533 13.78 4.74 -1.53
CA HIS A 533 13.88 3.27 -1.47
C HIS A 533 12.76 2.69 -0.61
N LEU A 534 12.50 1.39 -0.73
CA LEU A 534 11.64 0.64 0.19
C LEU A 534 12.52 -0.23 1.09
N PRO A 535 12.87 0.23 2.33
CA PRO A 535 13.70 -0.55 3.25
C PRO A 535 13.28 -2.01 3.42
N THR A 536 11.97 -2.30 3.39
CA THR A 536 11.47 -3.66 3.57
C THR A 536 11.66 -4.56 2.34
N PHE A 537 11.59 -4.02 1.11
CA PHE A 537 11.51 -4.83 -0.11
C PHE A 537 12.45 -4.32 -1.20
N ASP A 538 13.19 -5.22 -1.83
CA ASP A 538 13.86 -4.96 -3.11
C ASP A 538 12.87 -5.23 -4.25
N LEU A 539 12.09 -4.22 -4.63
CA LEU A 539 11.06 -4.33 -5.67
C LEU A 539 11.66 -4.73 -7.02
N ARG A 540 12.90 -4.29 -7.31
CA ARG A 540 13.59 -4.61 -8.57
C ARG A 540 13.90 -6.09 -8.64
N ASP A 541 14.42 -6.68 -7.58
CA ASP A 541 14.68 -8.12 -7.49
C ASP A 541 13.36 -8.92 -7.46
N ILE A 542 12.39 -8.52 -6.63
CA ILE A 542 11.11 -9.21 -6.47
C ILE A 542 10.34 -9.28 -7.78
N PHE A 543 10.10 -8.15 -8.45
CA PHE A 543 9.39 -8.14 -9.73
C PHE A 543 10.23 -8.77 -10.86
N GLY A 544 11.55 -8.73 -10.76
CA GLY A 544 12.45 -9.48 -11.63
C GLY A 544 12.20 -10.99 -11.55
N GLY A 545 12.18 -11.56 -10.33
CA GLY A 545 11.92 -12.98 -10.12
C GLY A 545 10.48 -13.40 -10.43
N LEU A 546 9.50 -12.53 -10.18
CA LEU A 546 8.10 -12.76 -10.55
C LEU A 546 7.86 -12.79 -12.06
N ASN A 547 8.65 -12.02 -12.83
CA ASN A 547 8.60 -12.03 -14.30
C ASN A 547 9.39 -13.19 -14.93
N ASP A 548 10.23 -13.87 -14.17
CA ASP A 548 10.97 -15.02 -14.68
C ASP A 548 10.02 -16.21 -14.90
N SER A 549 9.86 -16.57 -16.19
CA SER A 549 9.01 -17.68 -16.62
C SER A 549 9.41 -19.03 -16.02
N GLU A 550 10.67 -19.21 -15.59
CA GLU A 550 11.13 -20.43 -14.93
C GLU A 550 10.51 -20.61 -13.53
N ASN A 551 10.08 -19.52 -12.90
CA ASN A 551 9.45 -19.55 -11.58
C ASN A 551 7.94 -19.88 -11.63
N GLY A 552 7.36 -20.05 -12.83
CA GLY A 552 6.00 -20.58 -13.01
C GLY A 552 4.87 -19.61 -12.63
N PHE A 553 5.15 -18.32 -12.53
CA PHE A 553 4.12 -17.29 -12.33
C PHE A 553 3.53 -16.85 -13.68
N PRO A 554 2.21 -16.59 -13.78
CA PRO A 554 1.66 -15.96 -14.98
C PRO A 554 2.41 -14.65 -15.21
N PRO A 555 2.79 -14.33 -16.46
CA PRO A 555 3.79 -13.31 -16.72
C PRO A 555 3.35 -11.96 -16.15
N PHE A 556 4.22 -11.37 -15.34
CA PHE A 556 4.17 -9.97 -15.01
C PHE A 556 4.68 -9.23 -16.25
N TYR A 557 3.76 -8.90 -17.16
CA TYR A 557 4.03 -8.73 -18.59
C TYR A 557 5.01 -7.61 -19.02
N ASP A 558 5.54 -6.79 -18.11
CA ASP A 558 6.51 -5.73 -18.44
C ASP A 558 7.79 -5.80 -17.60
N PRO A 559 8.99 -5.70 -18.22
CA PRO A 559 10.25 -5.64 -17.49
C PRO A 559 10.38 -4.32 -16.72
N TRP A 560 10.65 -4.43 -15.43
CA TRP A 560 11.07 -3.33 -14.56
C TRP A 560 12.35 -2.64 -15.07
N PRO A 561 12.54 -1.31 -14.92
CA PRO A 561 11.72 -0.35 -14.17
C PRO A 561 10.53 0.23 -14.94
N LEU A 562 9.59 0.79 -14.19
CA LEU A 562 8.32 1.42 -14.60
C LEU A 562 8.48 2.75 -15.38
N ALA A 563 9.59 2.93 -16.10
CA ALA A 563 9.84 4.14 -16.86
C ALA A 563 9.09 4.07 -18.19
N SER A 564 8.20 5.04 -18.42
CA SER A 564 7.47 5.13 -19.69
C SER A 564 8.30 5.66 -20.85
N ASP A 565 9.39 6.38 -20.56
CA ASP A 565 10.25 7.01 -21.57
C ASP A 565 11.73 6.94 -21.16
N SER A 566 12.62 6.70 -22.14
CA SER A 566 14.07 6.86 -22.00
C SER A 566 14.61 7.83 -23.04
N VAL A 567 15.56 8.69 -22.65
CA VAL A 567 16.19 9.71 -23.50
C VAL A 567 17.71 9.55 -23.47
N ASP A 568 18.33 9.41 -24.64
CA ASP A 568 19.79 9.30 -24.78
C ASP A 568 20.47 10.68 -24.67
N LEU A 569 21.32 10.87 -23.65
CA LEU A 569 22.08 12.11 -23.42
C LEU A 569 23.38 12.19 -24.23
N GLY A 570 23.80 11.13 -24.94
CA GLY A 570 25.05 11.10 -25.70
C GLY A 570 25.08 12.01 -26.94
N GLY A 571 23.98 12.67 -27.28
CA GLY A 571 23.83 13.56 -28.43
C GLY A 571 23.15 14.89 -28.09
N GLU A 572 22.87 15.68 -29.12
CA GLU A 572 22.02 16.86 -28.96
C GLU A 572 20.57 16.41 -28.73
N VAL A 573 19.98 16.84 -27.63
CA VAL A 573 18.61 16.55 -27.25
C VAL A 573 17.79 17.83 -27.35
N ASP A 574 16.66 17.77 -28.04
CA ASP A 574 15.57 18.75 -27.99
C ASP A 574 14.25 17.98 -28.09
N LEU A 575 13.65 17.66 -26.94
CA LEU A 575 12.47 16.81 -26.81
C LEU A 575 11.35 17.59 -26.12
N SER A 576 10.12 17.43 -26.63
CA SER A 576 8.92 17.99 -26.00
C SER A 576 7.88 16.89 -25.78
N LEU A 577 7.66 16.56 -24.52
CA LEU A 577 6.65 15.60 -24.07
C LEU A 577 5.39 16.34 -23.64
N ARG A 578 4.22 15.83 -24.04
CA ARG A 578 2.92 16.35 -23.60
C ARG A 578 2.10 15.21 -23.03
N PHE A 579 1.53 15.44 -21.86
CA PHE A 579 0.76 14.42 -21.14
C PHE A 579 -0.26 15.07 -20.22
N ASP A 580 -1.30 14.31 -19.90
CA ASP A 580 -2.24 14.68 -18.86
C ASP A 580 -1.79 14.04 -17.54
N LEU A 581 -1.76 14.82 -16.47
CA LEU A 581 -1.35 14.38 -15.14
C LEU A 581 -2.49 14.61 -14.15
N PRO A 582 -3.27 13.57 -13.82
CA PRO A 582 -4.34 13.68 -12.83
C PRO A 582 -3.75 13.87 -11.41
N PRO A 583 -4.57 14.34 -10.45
CA PRO A 583 -4.18 14.49 -9.04
C PRO A 583 -3.79 13.17 -8.41
N GLY A 584 -2.76 13.22 -7.56
CA GLY A 584 -2.06 12.05 -7.09
C GLY A 584 -1.49 11.24 -8.24
N ALA A 585 -0.72 11.76 -9.18
CA ALA A 585 -0.14 10.91 -10.24
C ALA A 585 1.28 11.32 -10.57
N ALA A 586 2.07 10.39 -11.12
CA ALA A 586 3.44 10.65 -11.52
C ALA A 586 3.70 10.25 -12.98
N ARG A 587 4.52 11.05 -13.67
CA ARG A 587 5.12 10.72 -14.97
C ARG A 587 6.62 10.57 -14.81
N TYR A 588 7.15 9.45 -15.26
CA TYR A 588 8.58 9.13 -15.15
C TYR A 588 9.29 9.23 -16.49
N VAL A 589 10.49 9.83 -16.48
CA VAL A 589 11.38 9.88 -17.63
C VAL A 589 12.78 9.49 -17.16
N VAL A 590 13.40 8.54 -17.86
CA VAL A 590 14.82 8.21 -17.65
C VAL A 590 15.64 8.99 -18.67
N LEU A 591 16.67 9.68 -18.19
CA LEU A 591 17.70 10.28 -19.04
C LEU A 591 18.96 9.47 -18.84
N GLU A 592 19.53 8.89 -19.88
CA GLU A 592 20.72 8.05 -19.77
C GLU A 592 21.63 8.27 -20.97
N GLY A 593 22.95 8.21 -20.82
CA GLY A 593 23.83 8.37 -21.98
C GLY A 593 25.22 8.85 -21.63
N GLY A 594 26.02 9.13 -22.66
CA GLY A 594 27.43 9.55 -22.56
C GLY A 594 27.65 10.99 -22.08
N PRO A 595 28.87 11.53 -22.29
CA PRO A 595 29.21 12.91 -21.93
C PRO A 595 28.24 13.92 -22.56
N HIS A 596 27.72 14.83 -21.75
CA HIS A 596 26.69 15.79 -22.14
C HIS A 596 27.03 17.18 -21.60
N GLY A 597 26.58 18.20 -22.34
CA GLY A 597 26.49 19.57 -21.87
C GLY A 597 25.37 19.72 -20.83
N ALA A 598 25.14 20.94 -20.35
CA ALA A 598 24.11 21.18 -19.35
C ALA A 598 22.71 20.74 -19.86
N ILE A 599 21.96 20.01 -19.03
CA ILE A 599 20.61 19.54 -19.35
C ILE A 599 19.62 20.57 -18.85
N ARG A 600 18.80 21.13 -19.73
CA ARG A 600 17.69 22.02 -19.40
C ARG A 600 16.38 21.25 -19.41
N LEU A 601 15.63 21.33 -18.32
CA LEU A 601 14.24 20.88 -18.26
C LEU A 601 13.31 22.07 -18.13
N ASP A 602 12.28 22.17 -18.96
CA ASP A 602 11.25 23.20 -18.92
C ASP A 602 9.85 22.54 -18.75
N LEU A 603 9.24 22.61 -17.56
CA LEU A 603 7.88 22.08 -17.30
C LEU A 603 6.86 23.21 -17.32
N THR A 604 5.81 23.09 -18.13
CA THR A 604 4.75 24.10 -18.29
C THR A 604 3.36 23.50 -18.20
N ALA A 605 2.43 24.19 -17.53
CA ALA A 605 1.02 23.83 -17.48
C ALA A 605 0.22 24.67 -18.47
N ARG A 606 -0.72 24.07 -19.20
CA ARG A 606 -1.49 24.76 -20.25
C ARG A 606 -2.73 25.44 -19.66
N GLY A 607 -2.92 26.73 -19.96
CA GLY A 607 -4.20 27.43 -19.77
C GLY A 607 -4.39 28.22 -18.46
N GLU A 608 -3.42 28.20 -17.54
CA GLU A 608 -3.53 28.92 -16.25
C GLU A 608 -2.33 29.85 -15.99
N ALA A 609 -2.56 30.94 -15.25
CA ALA A 609 -1.53 31.90 -14.86
C ALA A 609 -0.68 31.44 -13.65
N ARG A 610 -1.06 30.35 -12.98
CA ARG A 610 -0.36 29.78 -11.81
C ARG A 610 -0.33 28.26 -11.93
N ALA A 611 0.75 27.65 -11.42
CA ALA A 611 0.82 26.20 -11.27
C ALA A 611 -0.03 25.76 -10.05
N PRO A 612 -0.69 24.60 -10.11
CA PRO A 612 -1.53 24.10 -9.02
C PRO A 612 -0.70 23.75 -7.78
N LYS A 613 -1.35 23.79 -6.62
CA LYS A 613 -0.75 23.36 -5.35
C LYS A 613 -0.47 21.85 -5.44
N GLY A 614 0.75 21.42 -5.11
CA GLY A 614 1.14 20.01 -5.13
C GLY A 614 1.82 19.51 -6.42
N LEU A 615 1.96 20.32 -7.48
CA LEU A 615 2.79 19.92 -8.63
C LEU A 615 4.29 19.98 -8.27
N ARG A 616 5.01 18.89 -8.50
CA ARG A 616 6.44 18.71 -8.21
C ARG A 616 7.19 18.20 -9.43
N LEU A 617 8.45 18.61 -9.57
CA LEU A 617 9.41 18.05 -10.51
C LEU A 617 10.59 17.51 -9.69
N LEU A 618 10.73 16.19 -9.65
CA LEU A 618 11.71 15.49 -8.84
C LEU A 618 12.80 14.91 -9.75
N TRP A 619 14.04 14.94 -9.31
CA TRP A 619 15.20 14.53 -10.10
C TRP A 619 16.17 13.71 -9.23
N LEU A 620 16.51 12.51 -9.69
CA LEU A 620 17.43 11.60 -9.02
C LEU A 620 18.53 11.19 -9.99
N ARG A 621 19.80 11.49 -9.68
CA ARG A 621 20.93 10.86 -10.38
C ARG A 621 21.14 9.46 -9.82
N VAL A 622 21.37 8.50 -10.71
CA VAL A 622 21.49 7.08 -10.38
C VAL A 622 22.93 6.60 -10.55
N TYR A 623 23.58 6.98 -11.65
CA TYR A 623 25.01 6.77 -11.91
C TYR A 623 25.64 7.96 -12.64
#